data_AF-Q1RPH2-F1
#
_entry.id   AF-Q1RPH2-F1
#
_cell.length_a   1.000
_cell.length_b   1.000
_cell.length_c   1.000
_cell.angle_alpha   90.00
_cell.angle_beta   90.00
_cell.angle_gamma   90.00
#
_symmetry.space_group_name_H-M   'P 1'
#
loop_
_entity.id
_entity.type
_entity.pdbx_description
1 polymer ?
#
loop_
_entity_poly.entity_id
_entity_poly.type
_entity_poly.pdbx_seq_one_letter_code
_entity_poly.pdbx_strand_id
1 'polypeptide(L)'
;MLTIEVETAKLTVGNSEFLIEIPKSLYEVISSQNKKDQLTTIKNNDAEKIEYFLRDKLYYDTRPSSKRQMDYVIAIAEKLKIKINKKTLENTSSASAFIDKHKYEFDKKVEEEHQAWIEYKKSDEYKILQKVESAIKRHFIRYGTTRKKLLAHQMIESGLSINDIADKIGVTTTTINKYLAEVVDITNRSIANESSWMIFHYVLSKMVFSNKENLTPSEWRDTIIALTMKNRWYEETWFFTEE
;
A
#
# COMPACT_ATOMS: atom_id res chain seq x y z
N MET A 1 -13.37 -41.11 -13.38
CA MET A 1 -13.61 -39.81 -14.06
C MET A 1 -14.54 -39.02 -13.16
N LEU A 2 -14.15 -37.80 -12.75
CA LEU A 2 -15.07 -36.91 -12.05
C LEU A 2 -16.08 -36.39 -13.08
N THR A 3 -17.33 -36.84 -12.99
CA THR A 3 -18.43 -36.32 -13.81
C THR A 3 -18.75 -34.92 -13.30
N ILE A 4 -18.41 -33.90 -14.08
CA ILE A 4 -18.78 -32.52 -13.76
C ILE A 4 -20.26 -32.36 -14.12
N GLU A 5 -21.10 -32.06 -13.13
CA GLU A 5 -22.51 -31.70 -13.37
C GLU A 5 -22.58 -30.41 -14.20
N VAL A 6 -23.41 -30.41 -15.24
CA VAL A 6 -23.59 -29.28 -16.16
C VAL A 6 -25.06 -28.84 -16.18
N GLU A 7 -25.28 -27.56 -16.43
CA GLU A 7 -26.58 -26.93 -16.61
C GLU A 7 -26.61 -26.18 -17.95
N THR A 8 -27.80 -26.03 -18.54
CA THR A 8 -27.97 -25.25 -19.78
C THR A 8 -28.26 -23.79 -19.44
N ALA A 9 -27.39 -22.88 -19.89
CA ALA A 9 -27.57 -21.45 -19.78
C ALA A 9 -27.82 -20.81 -21.15
N LYS A 10 -28.68 -19.78 -21.19
CA LYS A 10 -28.83 -18.90 -22.36
C LYS A 10 -27.86 -17.74 -22.22
N LEU A 11 -26.96 -17.58 -23.20
CA LEU A 11 -26.06 -16.44 -23.28
C LEU A 11 -26.52 -15.50 -24.39
N THR A 12 -26.66 -14.21 -24.04
CA THR A 12 -26.98 -13.14 -24.99
C THR A 12 -25.76 -12.24 -25.16
N VAL A 13 -25.24 -12.12 -26.37
CA VAL A 13 -24.07 -11.28 -26.72
C VAL A 13 -24.46 -10.36 -27.88
N GLY A 14 -24.63 -9.07 -27.59
CA GLY A 14 -25.17 -8.13 -28.57
C GLY A 14 -26.56 -8.56 -29.03
N ASN A 15 -26.72 -8.82 -30.33
CA ASN A 15 -27.99 -9.28 -30.93
C ASN A 15 -28.09 -10.81 -31.05
N SER A 16 -27.06 -11.55 -30.62
CA SER A 16 -27.00 -13.00 -30.75
C SER A 16 -27.41 -13.68 -29.46
N GLU A 17 -28.24 -14.71 -29.57
CA GLU A 17 -28.67 -15.56 -28.45
C GLU A 17 -28.34 -17.02 -28.76
N PHE A 18 -27.70 -17.71 -27.82
CA PHE A 18 -27.39 -19.13 -27.98
C PHE A 18 -27.36 -19.85 -26.63
N LEU A 19 -27.54 -21.17 -26.68
CA LEU A 19 -27.52 -22.04 -25.51
C LEU A 19 -26.13 -22.62 -25.32
N ILE A 20 -25.65 -22.65 -24.09
CA ILE A 20 -24.37 -23.23 -23.70
C ILE A 20 -24.52 -24.13 -22.48
N GLU A 21 -23.77 -25.23 -22.46
CA GLU A 21 -23.62 -26.05 -21.27
C GLU A 21 -22.52 -25.46 -20.39
N ILE A 22 -22.85 -25.12 -19.14
CA ILE A 22 -21.91 -24.59 -18.16
C ILE A 22 -21.88 -25.46 -16.90
N PRO A 23 -20.75 -25.55 -16.18
CA PRO A 23 -20.69 -26.28 -14.91
C PRO A 23 -21.74 -25.77 -13.92
N LYS A 24 -22.45 -26.68 -13.26
CA LYS A 24 -23.53 -26.34 -12.32
C LYS A 24 -23.09 -25.37 -11.22
N SER A 25 -21.90 -25.56 -10.68
CA SER A 25 -21.32 -24.65 -9.67
C SER A 25 -21.15 -23.22 -10.19
N LEU A 26 -20.84 -23.05 -11.48
CA LEU A 26 -20.76 -21.74 -12.11
C LEU A 26 -22.14 -21.16 -12.40
N TYR A 27 -23.07 -22.01 -12.85
CA TYR A 27 -24.47 -21.64 -13.06
C TYR A 27 -25.09 -21.05 -11.78
N GLU A 28 -24.95 -21.74 -10.65
CA GLU A 28 -25.49 -21.31 -9.35
C GLU A 28 -24.86 -20.00 -8.85
N VAL A 29 -23.56 -19.80 -9.05
CA VAL A 29 -22.86 -18.55 -8.69
C VAL A 29 -23.38 -17.39 -9.53
N ILE A 30 -23.53 -17.59 -10.85
CA ILE A 30 -24.05 -16.55 -11.75
C ILE A 30 -25.53 -16.27 -11.45
N SER A 31 -26.36 -17.28 -11.25
CA SER A 31 -27.80 -17.11 -11.06
C SER A 31 -28.15 -16.51 -9.69
N SER A 32 -27.37 -16.79 -8.64
CA SER A 32 -27.63 -16.29 -7.29
C SER A 32 -27.32 -14.79 -7.12
N GLN A 33 -26.41 -14.25 -7.94
CA GLN A 33 -25.95 -12.85 -7.84
C GLN A 33 -26.59 -11.92 -8.87
N ASN A 34 -27.28 -12.45 -9.88
CA ASN A 34 -27.78 -11.67 -11.01
C ASN A 34 -29.32 -11.65 -11.06
N LYS A 35 -29.89 -10.45 -10.90
CA LYS A 35 -31.30 -10.20 -11.20
C LYS A 35 -31.44 -9.74 -12.65
N LYS A 36 -32.57 -10.09 -13.28
CA LYS A 36 -32.92 -9.64 -14.62
C LYS A 36 -32.85 -8.09 -14.66
N ASP A 37 -32.23 -7.57 -15.71
CA ASP A 37 -32.11 -6.13 -16.00
C ASP A 37 -31.27 -5.30 -15.01
N GLN A 38 -30.43 -5.94 -14.18
CA GLN A 38 -29.50 -5.26 -13.28
C GLN A 38 -28.04 -5.47 -13.72
N LEU A 39 -27.28 -4.38 -13.88
CA LEU A 39 -25.84 -4.46 -14.11
C LEU A 39 -25.18 -4.93 -12.80
N THR A 40 -24.70 -6.17 -12.78
CA THR A 40 -23.98 -6.74 -11.65
C THR A 40 -22.51 -6.89 -12.00
N THR A 41 -21.64 -6.35 -11.14
CA THR A 41 -20.21 -6.61 -11.22
C THR A 41 -19.90 -7.93 -10.50
N ILE A 42 -19.39 -8.91 -11.25
CA ILE A 42 -18.91 -10.17 -10.69
C ILE A 42 -17.57 -9.93 -9.99
N LYS A 43 -17.39 -10.47 -8.78
CA LYS A 43 -16.14 -10.35 -8.03
C LYS A 43 -14.97 -10.95 -8.81
N ASN A 44 -13.77 -10.35 -8.68
CA ASN A 44 -12.59 -10.68 -9.49
C ASN A 44 -12.30 -12.19 -9.62
N ASN A 45 -12.34 -12.96 -8.52
CA ASN A 45 -12.00 -14.39 -8.56
C ASN A 45 -12.99 -15.22 -9.40
N ASP A 46 -14.26 -14.84 -9.41
CA ASP A 46 -15.28 -15.55 -10.20
C ASP A 46 -15.33 -15.03 -11.63
N ALA A 47 -15.01 -13.75 -11.85
CA ALA A 47 -14.84 -13.18 -13.18
C ALA A 47 -13.73 -13.89 -13.98
N GLU A 48 -12.59 -14.23 -13.34
CA GLU A 48 -11.50 -14.98 -14.00
C GLU A 48 -11.92 -16.40 -14.39
N LYS A 49 -12.72 -17.08 -13.55
CA LYS A 49 -13.25 -18.43 -13.87
C LYS A 49 -14.20 -18.38 -15.06
N ILE A 50 -15.06 -17.37 -15.11
CA ILE A 50 -15.99 -17.15 -16.23
C ILE A 50 -15.22 -16.81 -17.51
N GLU A 51 -14.23 -15.91 -17.43
CA GLU A 51 -13.34 -15.59 -18.55
C GLU A 51 -12.67 -16.86 -19.08
N TYR A 52 -12.08 -17.67 -18.20
CA TYR A 52 -11.42 -18.92 -18.59
C TYR A 52 -12.39 -19.89 -19.27
N PHE A 53 -13.57 -20.11 -18.67
CA PHE A 53 -14.59 -20.97 -19.22
C PHE A 53 -15.04 -20.53 -20.62
N LEU A 54 -15.35 -19.24 -20.80
CA LEU A 54 -15.79 -18.69 -22.09
C LEU A 54 -14.68 -18.75 -23.14
N ARG A 55 -13.44 -18.45 -22.74
CA ARG A 55 -12.27 -18.52 -23.64
C ARG A 55 -11.99 -19.94 -24.09
N ASP A 56 -12.18 -20.94 -23.22
CA ASP A 56 -11.91 -22.34 -23.55
C ASP A 56 -12.79 -22.86 -24.70
N LYS A 57 -14.00 -22.29 -24.85
CA LYS A 57 -14.92 -22.63 -25.94
C LYS A 57 -14.56 -22.00 -27.29
N LEU A 58 -13.55 -21.14 -27.34
CA LEU A 58 -13.06 -20.51 -28.57
C LEU A 58 -11.82 -21.23 -29.11
N TYR A 59 -11.71 -21.30 -30.44
CA TYR A 59 -10.52 -21.80 -31.12
C TYR A 59 -9.29 -20.98 -30.74
N TYR A 60 -8.14 -21.64 -30.57
CA TYR A 60 -6.94 -21.05 -29.98
C TYR A 60 -6.43 -19.78 -30.70
N ASP A 61 -6.53 -19.76 -32.03
CA ASP A 61 -6.11 -18.67 -32.92
C ASP A 61 -7.04 -17.46 -32.91
N THR A 62 -8.34 -17.68 -32.71
CA THR A 62 -9.36 -16.63 -32.60
C THR A 62 -9.65 -16.23 -31.15
N ARG A 63 -9.15 -17.01 -30.18
CA ARG A 63 -9.32 -16.78 -28.75
C ARG A 63 -8.63 -15.48 -28.34
N PRO A 64 -9.35 -14.53 -27.73
CA PRO A 64 -8.73 -13.31 -27.22
C PRO A 64 -7.69 -13.64 -26.15
N SER A 65 -6.64 -12.85 -26.04
CA SER A 65 -5.63 -12.96 -24.99
C SER A 65 -6.27 -12.86 -23.62
N SER A 66 -5.82 -13.69 -22.67
CA SER A 66 -6.26 -13.51 -21.28
C SER A 66 -5.75 -12.20 -20.74
N LYS A 67 -6.44 -11.67 -19.73
CA LYS A 67 -5.91 -10.61 -18.89
C LYS A 67 -4.49 -10.93 -18.40
N ARG A 68 -4.26 -12.14 -17.88
CA ARG A 68 -2.94 -12.58 -17.39
C ARG A 68 -1.86 -12.56 -18.47
N GLN A 69 -2.16 -13.01 -19.69
CA GLN A 69 -1.22 -12.94 -20.81
C GLN A 69 -0.90 -11.49 -21.16
N MET A 70 -1.92 -10.62 -21.23
CA MET A 70 -1.72 -9.22 -21.55
C MET A 70 -0.94 -8.47 -20.45
N ASP A 71 -1.22 -8.75 -19.18
CA ASP A 71 -0.47 -8.20 -18.05
C ASP A 71 1.00 -8.60 -18.12
N TYR A 72 1.29 -9.86 -18.49
CA TYR A 72 2.67 -10.32 -18.65
C TYR A 72 3.36 -9.71 -19.87
N VAL A 73 2.65 -9.57 -21.00
CA VAL A 73 3.13 -8.83 -22.17
C VAL A 73 3.50 -7.39 -21.80
N ILE A 74 2.64 -6.71 -21.04
CA ILE A 74 2.88 -5.33 -20.58
C ILE A 74 4.11 -5.28 -19.67
N ALA A 75 4.22 -6.18 -18.69
CA ALA A 75 5.36 -6.25 -17.80
C ALA A 75 6.69 -6.46 -18.57
N ILE A 76 6.70 -7.37 -19.55
CA ILE A 76 7.84 -7.58 -20.44
C ILE A 76 8.15 -6.31 -21.24
N ALA A 77 7.13 -5.70 -21.84
CA ALA A 77 7.29 -4.51 -22.67
C ALA A 77 7.86 -3.32 -21.89
N GLU A 78 7.37 -3.09 -20.67
CA GLU A 78 7.87 -2.03 -19.79
C GLU A 78 9.32 -2.29 -19.35
N LYS A 79 9.60 -3.51 -18.88
CA LYS A 79 10.93 -3.91 -18.39
C LYS A 79 12.00 -3.88 -19.49
N LEU A 80 11.64 -4.32 -20.68
CA LEU A 80 12.52 -4.35 -21.84
C LEU A 80 12.46 -3.07 -22.68
N LYS A 81 11.59 -2.11 -22.32
CA LYS A 81 11.32 -0.87 -23.05
C LYS A 81 10.92 -1.12 -24.52
N ILE A 82 10.15 -2.17 -24.76
CA ILE A 82 9.62 -2.54 -26.08
C ILE A 82 8.32 -1.79 -26.32
N LYS A 83 8.18 -1.13 -27.48
CA LYS A 83 6.89 -0.57 -27.91
C LYS A 83 5.99 -1.69 -28.40
N ILE A 84 4.84 -1.86 -27.78
CA ILE A 84 3.83 -2.85 -28.20
C ILE A 84 2.62 -2.18 -28.84
N ASN A 85 2.09 -2.78 -29.89
CA ASN A 85 0.78 -2.46 -30.43
C ASN A 85 -0.23 -3.43 -29.80
N LYS A 86 -1.10 -2.93 -28.93
CA LYS A 86 -2.09 -3.78 -28.24
C LYS A 86 -2.99 -4.54 -29.22
N LYS A 87 -3.33 -3.93 -30.36
CA LYS A 87 -4.19 -4.54 -31.39
C LYS A 87 -3.58 -5.79 -32.02
N THR A 88 -2.25 -5.87 -32.11
CA THR A 88 -1.58 -7.04 -32.70
C THR A 88 -1.39 -8.19 -31.71
N LEU A 89 -1.75 -7.99 -30.44
CA LEU A 89 -1.61 -8.96 -29.34
C LEU A 89 -2.98 -9.32 -28.75
N GLU A 90 -4.07 -9.01 -29.45
CA GLU A 90 -5.44 -9.24 -28.99
C GLU A 90 -5.80 -10.73 -28.94
N ASN A 91 -5.10 -11.60 -29.70
CA ASN A 91 -5.32 -13.04 -29.66
C ASN A 91 -4.22 -13.79 -28.91
N THR A 92 -4.61 -14.96 -28.39
CA THR A 92 -3.81 -15.82 -27.52
C THR A 92 -2.51 -16.26 -28.19
N SER A 93 -2.56 -16.65 -29.46
CA SER A 93 -1.37 -17.09 -30.21
C SER A 93 -0.32 -15.99 -30.31
N SER A 94 -0.73 -14.78 -30.68
CA SER A 94 0.15 -13.62 -30.85
C SER A 94 0.75 -13.17 -29.50
N ALA A 95 -0.05 -13.15 -28.43
CA ALA A 95 0.45 -12.83 -27.10
C ALA A 95 1.44 -13.88 -26.57
N SER A 96 1.14 -15.17 -26.72
CA SER A 96 2.06 -16.26 -26.33
C SER A 96 3.37 -16.19 -27.11
N ALA A 97 3.33 -15.99 -28.43
CA ALA A 97 4.53 -15.88 -29.25
C ALA A 97 5.41 -14.68 -28.83
N PHE A 98 4.80 -13.55 -28.45
CA PHE A 98 5.51 -12.40 -27.91
C PHE A 98 6.18 -12.75 -26.57
N ILE A 99 5.43 -13.39 -25.67
CA ILE A 99 5.95 -13.80 -24.35
C ILE A 99 7.14 -14.75 -24.55
N ASP A 100 6.99 -15.82 -25.32
CA ASP A 100 8.02 -16.84 -25.48
C ASP A 100 9.31 -16.25 -26.07
N LYS A 101 9.18 -15.32 -27.02
CA LYS A 101 10.31 -14.62 -27.63
C LYS A 101 11.11 -13.80 -26.62
N HIS A 102 10.46 -13.16 -25.66
CA HIS A 102 11.08 -12.18 -24.76
C HIS A 102 11.24 -12.66 -23.32
N LYS A 103 10.70 -13.84 -22.99
CA LYS A 103 10.67 -14.39 -21.63
C LYS A 103 12.07 -14.54 -21.03
N TYR A 104 13.00 -15.09 -21.79
CA TYR A 104 14.36 -15.32 -21.31
C TYR A 104 15.07 -14.01 -20.92
N GLU A 105 14.99 -13.00 -21.78
CA GLU A 105 15.60 -11.69 -21.51
C GLU A 105 14.92 -10.96 -20.35
N PHE A 106 13.60 -11.08 -20.24
CA PHE A 106 12.84 -10.54 -19.13
C PHE A 106 13.25 -11.18 -17.80
N ASP A 107 13.25 -12.52 -17.74
CA ASP A 107 13.61 -13.28 -16.54
C ASP A 107 15.06 -12.97 -16.12
N LYS A 108 15.98 -12.85 -17.09
CA LYS A 108 17.38 -12.45 -16.83
C LYS A 108 17.49 -11.06 -16.18
N LYS A 109 16.81 -10.04 -16.73
CA LYS A 109 16.83 -8.70 -16.12
C LYS A 109 16.19 -8.65 -14.73
N VAL A 110 15.10 -9.41 -14.54
CA VAL A 110 14.44 -9.52 -13.24
C VAL A 110 15.41 -10.10 -12.20
N GLU A 111 16.15 -11.15 -12.57
CA GLU A 111 17.14 -11.77 -11.70
C GLU A 111 18.32 -10.83 -11.41
N GLU A 112 18.86 -10.14 -12.42
CA GLU A 112 19.93 -9.15 -12.25
C GLU A 112 19.53 -8.03 -11.27
N GLU A 113 18.32 -7.48 -11.41
CA GLU A 113 17.80 -6.48 -10.47
C GLU A 113 17.55 -7.05 -9.08
N HIS A 114 17.08 -8.30 -8.98
CA HIS A 114 16.87 -8.97 -7.70
C HIS A 114 18.20 -9.14 -6.95
N GLN A 115 19.24 -9.60 -7.64
CA GLN A 115 20.58 -9.73 -7.07
C GLN A 115 21.17 -8.37 -6.69
N ALA A 116 21.02 -7.35 -7.54
CA ALA A 116 21.45 -5.99 -7.21
C ALA A 116 20.74 -5.45 -5.96
N TRP A 117 19.45 -5.73 -5.80
CA TRP A 117 18.70 -5.36 -4.60
C TRP A 117 19.13 -6.13 -3.35
N ILE A 118 19.41 -7.44 -3.47
CA ILE A 118 19.98 -8.23 -2.37
C ILE A 118 21.31 -7.65 -1.91
N GLU A 119 22.16 -7.25 -2.85
CA GLU A 119 23.45 -6.65 -2.52
C GLU A 119 23.29 -5.25 -1.90
N TYR A 120 22.41 -4.42 -2.47
CA TYR A 120 22.07 -3.12 -1.90
C TYR A 120 21.59 -3.25 -0.44
N LYS A 121 20.81 -4.28 -0.11
CA LYS A 121 20.37 -4.54 1.26
C LYS A 121 21.49 -4.78 2.27
N LYS A 122 22.67 -5.22 1.81
CA LYS A 122 23.85 -5.40 2.66
C LYS A 122 24.60 -4.09 2.91
N SER A 123 24.40 -3.09 2.05
CA SER A 123 25.08 -1.80 2.14
C SER A 123 24.75 -1.07 3.43
N ASP A 124 25.69 -0.24 3.89
CA ASP A 124 25.48 0.60 5.07
C ASP A 124 24.43 1.68 4.83
N GLU A 125 24.30 2.15 3.58
CA GLU A 125 23.23 3.06 3.16
C GLU A 125 21.85 2.47 3.44
N TYR A 126 21.60 1.22 3.03
CA TYR A 126 20.34 0.54 3.29
C TYR A 126 20.09 0.33 4.79
N LYS A 127 21.12 -0.02 5.56
CA LYS A 127 21.00 -0.14 7.03
C LYS A 127 20.62 1.18 7.67
N ILE A 128 21.23 2.30 7.24
CA ILE A 128 20.88 3.65 7.71
C ILE A 128 19.43 3.96 7.35
N LEU A 129 19.01 3.73 6.10
CA LEU A 129 17.62 3.93 5.67
C LEU A 129 16.63 3.12 6.51
N GLN A 130 16.93 1.86 6.82
CA GLN A 130 16.09 1.02 7.68
C GLN A 130 16.00 1.56 9.12
N LYS A 131 17.12 2.04 9.67
CA LYS A 131 17.13 2.68 11.00
C LYS A 131 16.30 3.98 11.00
N VAL A 132 16.41 4.79 9.95
CA VAL A 132 15.62 6.01 9.76
C VAL A 132 14.14 5.67 9.62
N GLU A 133 13.77 4.72 8.74
CA GLU A 133 12.38 4.29 8.55
C GLU A 133 11.77 3.75 9.85
N SER A 134 12.54 2.98 10.62
CA SER A 134 12.13 2.48 11.93
C SER A 134 11.95 3.61 12.94
N ALA A 135 12.84 4.62 12.95
CA ALA A 135 12.69 5.80 13.78
C ALA A 135 11.45 6.61 13.39
N ILE A 136 11.16 6.76 12.10
CA ILE A 136 9.95 7.40 11.58
C ILE A 136 8.70 6.62 11.99
N LYS A 137 8.67 5.30 11.80
CA LYS A 137 7.54 4.44 12.23
C LYS A 137 7.30 4.54 13.74
N ARG A 138 8.36 4.45 14.55
CA ARG A 138 8.29 4.67 16.01
C ARG A 138 7.77 6.08 16.33
N HIS A 139 8.20 7.08 15.56
CA HIS A 139 7.69 8.44 15.69
C HIS A 139 6.20 8.52 15.37
N PHE A 140 5.70 7.93 14.28
CA PHE A 140 4.28 7.93 13.94
C PHE A 140 3.42 7.20 14.99
N ILE A 141 3.91 6.09 15.53
CA ILE A 141 3.24 5.38 16.63
C ILE A 141 3.16 6.27 17.87
N ARG A 142 4.24 6.99 18.21
CA ARG A 142 4.28 7.92 19.34
C ARG A 142 3.55 9.25 19.05
N TYR A 143 3.44 9.65 17.77
CA TYR A 143 2.80 10.88 17.32
C TYR A 143 1.33 10.91 17.69
N GLY A 144 0.61 9.78 17.63
CA GLY A 144 -0.77 9.71 18.09
C GLY A 144 -0.93 10.17 19.54
N THR A 145 -0.04 9.74 20.43
CA THR A 145 -0.05 10.10 21.85
C THR A 145 0.47 11.53 22.06
N THR A 146 1.58 11.92 21.42
CA THR A 146 2.13 13.29 21.53
C THR A 146 1.19 14.34 20.95
N ARG A 147 0.48 14.04 19.86
CA ARG A 147 -0.56 14.89 19.27
C ARG A 147 -1.70 15.11 20.24
N LYS A 148 -2.16 14.06 20.94
CA LYS A 148 -3.20 14.20 21.97
C LYS A 148 -2.73 15.10 23.12
N LYS A 149 -1.45 15.02 23.52
CA LYS A 149 -0.86 15.92 24.52
C LYS A 149 -0.84 17.37 24.06
N LEU A 150 -0.40 17.63 22.82
CA LEU A 150 -0.36 18.98 22.23
C LEU A 150 -1.77 19.57 22.06
N LEU A 151 -2.73 18.77 21.61
CA LEU A 151 -4.14 19.17 21.51
C LEU A 151 -4.71 19.53 22.88
N ALA A 152 -4.47 18.69 23.89
CA ALA A 152 -4.92 18.97 25.25
C ALA A 152 -4.33 20.29 25.76
N HIS A 153 -3.03 20.53 25.57
CA HIS A 153 -2.37 21.78 25.96
C HIS A 153 -3.00 23.00 25.28
N GLN A 154 -3.19 22.97 23.96
CA GLN A 154 -3.82 24.07 23.21
C GLN A 154 -5.26 24.34 23.66
N MET A 155 -6.03 23.28 23.92
CA MET A 155 -7.40 23.43 24.38
C MET A 155 -7.45 24.09 25.78
N ILE A 156 -6.52 23.73 26.67
CA ILE A 156 -6.36 24.40 27.97
C ILE A 156 -5.93 25.86 27.80
N GLU A 157 -4.98 26.16 26.90
CA GLU A 157 -4.58 27.54 26.60
C GLU A 157 -5.74 28.38 26.03
N SER A 158 -6.66 27.74 25.29
CA SER A 158 -7.89 28.37 24.80
C SER A 158 -9.01 28.48 25.84
N GLY A 159 -8.76 28.07 27.09
CA GLY A 159 -9.68 28.24 28.22
C GLY A 159 -10.72 27.13 28.41
N LEU A 160 -10.59 25.98 27.74
CA LEU A 160 -11.50 24.84 27.98
C LEU A 160 -11.20 24.15 29.31
N SER A 161 -12.23 23.59 29.94
CA SER A 161 -12.08 22.81 31.16
C SER A 161 -11.49 21.43 30.89
N ILE A 162 -10.82 20.84 31.87
CA ILE A 162 -10.23 19.49 31.76
C ILE A 162 -11.28 18.43 31.40
N ASN A 163 -12.52 18.58 31.88
CA ASN A 163 -13.62 17.67 31.58
C ASN A 163 -14.01 17.76 30.09
N ASP A 164 -14.19 18.97 29.56
CA ASP A 164 -14.55 19.15 28.15
C ASP A 164 -13.47 18.63 27.19
N ILE A 165 -12.22 18.72 27.62
CA ILE A 165 -11.06 18.26 26.86
C ILE A 165 -10.95 16.74 26.87
N ALA A 166 -11.20 16.12 28.03
CA ALA A 166 -11.27 14.68 28.19
C ALA A 166 -12.32 14.08 27.25
N ASP A 167 -13.51 14.68 27.21
CA ASP A 167 -14.62 14.28 26.35
C ASP A 167 -14.29 14.48 24.86
N LYS A 168 -13.72 15.63 24.47
CA LYS A 168 -13.35 15.92 23.08
C LYS A 168 -12.24 15.03 22.52
N ILE A 169 -11.28 14.62 23.36
CA ILE A 169 -10.15 13.78 22.96
C ILE A 169 -10.49 12.28 23.12
N GLY A 170 -11.56 11.94 23.84
CA GLY A 170 -12.00 10.57 24.08
C GLY A 170 -11.09 9.83 25.07
N VAL A 171 -10.66 10.50 26.14
CA VAL A 171 -9.80 9.94 27.20
C VAL A 171 -10.29 10.37 28.58
N THR A 172 -9.76 9.79 29.66
CA THR A 172 -10.13 10.20 31.02
C THR A 172 -9.50 11.53 31.43
N THR A 173 -10.10 12.23 32.39
CA THR A 173 -9.55 13.46 33.00
C THR A 173 -8.18 13.22 33.63
N THR A 174 -7.96 12.05 34.25
CA THR A 174 -6.65 11.59 34.75
C THR A 174 -5.61 11.54 33.63
N THR A 175 -5.99 11.08 32.45
CA THR A 175 -5.11 11.05 31.27
C THR A 175 -4.76 12.46 30.79
N ILE A 176 -5.72 13.39 30.79
CA ILE A 176 -5.47 14.79 30.43
C ILE A 176 -4.49 15.44 31.41
N ASN A 177 -4.67 15.26 32.71
CA ASN A 177 -3.73 15.78 33.72
C ASN A 177 -2.31 15.22 33.51
N LYS A 178 -2.20 13.92 33.22
CA LYS A 178 -0.92 13.30 32.86
C LYS A 178 -0.30 13.93 31.62
N TYR A 179 -1.09 14.16 30.57
CA TYR A 179 -0.61 14.79 29.33
C TYR A 179 -0.04 16.19 29.58
N LEU A 180 -0.71 17.01 30.37
CA LEU A 180 -0.25 18.38 30.66
C LEU A 180 1.03 18.39 31.49
N ALA A 181 1.11 17.55 32.52
CA ALA A 181 2.32 17.42 33.33
C ALA A 181 3.53 16.99 32.48
N GLU A 182 3.33 16.02 31.58
CA GLU A 182 4.38 15.55 30.67
C GLU A 182 4.80 16.63 29.66
N VAL A 183 3.88 17.47 29.16
CA VAL A 183 4.22 18.59 28.26
C VAL A 183 5.08 19.63 28.96
N VAL A 184 4.76 19.97 30.22
CA VAL A 184 5.54 20.91 31.03
C VAL A 184 6.94 20.36 31.30
N ASP A 185 7.04 19.10 31.71
CA ASP A 185 8.33 18.43 31.96
C ASP A 185 9.22 18.41 30.70
N ILE A 186 8.66 18.03 29.55
CA ILE A 186 9.40 18.02 28.28
C ILE A 186 9.85 19.43 27.87
N THR A 187 8.98 20.44 28.06
CA THR A 187 9.31 21.84 27.73
C THR A 187 10.45 22.35 28.62
N ASN A 188 10.40 22.08 29.93
CA ASN A 188 11.44 22.49 30.87
C ASN A 188 12.79 21.82 30.57
N ARG A 189 12.81 20.51 30.28
CA ARG A 189 14.04 19.80 29.91
C ARG A 189 14.61 20.26 28.57
N SER A 190 13.75 20.68 27.63
CA SER A 190 14.20 21.27 26.36
C SER A 190 14.95 22.59 26.55
N ILE A 191 14.48 23.42 27.49
CA ILE A 191 15.14 24.69 27.85
C ILE A 191 16.47 24.41 28.56
N ALA A 192 16.54 23.35 29.36
CA ALA A 192 17.76 22.91 30.04
C ALA A 192 18.81 22.25 29.12
N ASN A 193 18.50 22.09 27.82
CA ASN A 193 19.38 21.47 26.82
C ASN A 193 19.83 20.04 27.19
N GLU A 194 19.00 19.30 27.93
CA GLU A 194 19.24 17.90 28.26
C GLU A 194 18.91 17.02 27.04
N SER A 195 19.87 16.22 26.59
CA SER A 195 19.75 15.38 25.40
C SER A 195 18.81 14.20 25.64
N SER A 196 17.51 14.39 25.45
CA SER A 196 16.56 13.29 25.46
C SER A 196 15.83 13.12 24.13
N TRP A 197 15.74 11.87 23.70
CA TRP A 197 14.91 11.39 22.58
C TRP A 197 13.44 11.88 22.66
N MET A 198 12.94 12.16 23.87
CA MET A 198 11.60 12.76 24.07
C MET A 198 11.51 14.21 23.56
N ILE A 199 12.54 15.03 23.77
CA ILE A 199 12.55 16.44 23.35
C ILE A 199 12.55 16.52 21.82
N PHE A 200 13.37 15.71 21.14
CA PHE A 200 13.36 15.60 19.68
C PHE A 200 11.97 15.26 19.15
N HIS A 201 11.31 14.25 19.72
CA HIS A 201 9.96 13.86 19.30
C HIS A 201 8.91 14.92 19.59
N TYR A 202 9.02 15.65 20.69
CA TYR A 202 8.11 16.74 21.02
C TYR A 202 8.28 17.93 20.06
N VAL A 203 9.51 18.36 19.78
CA VAL A 203 9.80 19.42 18.81
C VAL A 203 9.33 19.02 17.42
N LEU A 204 9.65 17.80 16.96
CA LEU A 204 9.18 17.29 15.67
C LEU A 204 7.65 17.25 15.60
N SER A 205 6.99 16.73 16.64
CA SER A 205 5.52 16.70 16.71
C SER A 205 4.91 18.09 16.71
N LYS A 206 5.53 19.06 17.41
CA LYS A 206 5.10 20.47 17.42
C LYS A 206 5.24 21.09 16.03
N MET A 207 6.35 20.85 15.33
CA MET A 207 6.55 21.30 13.95
C MET A 207 5.51 20.69 13.01
N VAL A 208 5.29 19.38 13.07
CA VAL A 208 4.25 18.67 12.29
C VAL A 208 2.86 19.23 12.61
N PHE A 209 2.58 19.51 13.88
CA PHE A 209 1.28 20.01 14.31
C PHE A 209 1.06 21.48 13.88
N SER A 210 2.12 22.29 13.85
CA SER A 210 2.08 23.68 13.38
C SER A 210 2.08 23.80 11.85
N ASN A 211 2.66 22.83 11.13
CA ASN A 211 2.66 22.81 9.67
C ASN A 211 1.33 22.20 9.18
N LYS A 212 0.39 23.06 8.81
CA LYS A 212 -0.92 22.66 8.23
C LYS A 212 -0.82 22.19 6.78
N GLU A 213 0.37 22.20 6.18
CA GLU A 213 0.55 21.91 4.75
C GLU A 213 0.96 20.45 4.50
N ASN A 214 0.31 19.87 3.49
CA ASN A 214 0.41 18.47 3.08
C ASN A 214 1.78 18.14 2.45
N LEU A 215 2.83 18.02 3.26
CA LEU A 215 4.08 17.43 2.79
C LEU A 215 3.84 15.99 2.34
N THR A 216 4.34 15.64 1.15
CA THR A 216 4.33 14.27 0.64
C THR A 216 5.22 13.38 1.53
N PRO A 217 5.00 12.04 1.55
CA PRO A 217 5.82 11.13 2.36
C PRO A 217 7.34 11.24 2.10
N SER A 218 7.76 11.58 0.88
CA SER A 218 9.16 11.82 0.52
C SER A 218 9.72 13.10 1.14
N GLU A 219 8.95 14.19 1.13
CA GLU A 219 9.38 15.47 1.73
C GLU A 219 9.45 15.36 3.26
N TRP A 220 8.58 14.55 3.86
CA TRP A 220 8.68 14.16 5.26
C TRP A 220 9.98 13.42 5.58
N ARG A 221 10.32 12.40 4.79
CA ARG A 221 11.56 11.64 4.95
C ARG A 221 12.77 12.57 4.86
N ASP A 222 12.83 13.42 3.84
CA ASP A 222 13.98 14.27 3.56
C ASP A 222 14.14 15.38 4.62
N THR A 223 13.03 15.94 5.12
CA THR A 223 13.04 16.89 6.25
C THR A 223 13.57 16.23 7.53
N ILE A 224 13.13 15.00 7.83
CA ILE A 224 13.59 14.25 9.00
C ILE A 224 15.08 13.90 8.86
N ILE A 225 15.54 13.47 7.69
CA ILE A 225 16.95 13.22 7.41
C ILE A 225 17.77 14.50 7.61
N ALA A 226 17.37 15.61 7.00
CA ALA A 226 18.09 16.89 7.10
C ALA A 226 18.17 17.40 8.55
N LEU A 227 17.09 17.32 9.32
CA LEU A 227 17.08 17.71 10.74
C LEU A 227 17.91 16.75 11.60
N THR A 228 17.90 15.46 11.30
CA THR A 228 18.73 14.45 11.96
C THR A 228 20.21 14.72 11.70
N MET A 229 20.58 15.03 10.45
CA MET A 229 21.96 15.32 10.07
C MET A 229 22.45 16.70 10.56
N LYS A 230 21.56 17.70 10.66
CA LYS A 230 21.89 19.05 11.14
C LYS A 230 22.11 19.10 12.65
N ASN A 231 21.42 18.26 13.42
CA ASN A 231 21.55 18.16 14.88
C ASN A 231 22.59 17.13 15.33
N ARG A 232 23.66 16.95 14.53
CA ARG A 232 24.80 16.02 14.65
C ARG A 232 25.54 15.97 16.01
N TRP A 233 25.07 16.69 17.03
CA TRP A 233 25.74 16.85 18.32
C TRP A 233 25.55 15.68 19.28
N TYR A 234 24.86 14.61 18.86
CA TYR A 234 24.52 13.49 19.74
C TYR A 234 24.62 12.12 19.08
N GLU A 235 25.53 11.91 18.13
CA GLU A 235 25.76 10.59 17.48
C GLU A 235 25.85 9.43 18.48
N GLU A 236 26.37 9.68 19.69
CA GLU A 236 26.50 8.68 20.75
C GLU A 236 25.16 8.21 21.34
N THR A 237 24.12 9.05 21.41
CA THR A 237 22.85 8.68 22.10
C THR A 237 21.80 8.04 21.20
N TRP A 238 22.00 8.01 19.88
CA TRP A 238 20.98 7.56 18.92
C TRP A 238 21.06 6.06 18.62
N PHE A 239 22.19 5.44 18.94
CA PHE A 239 22.46 4.02 18.70
C PHE A 239 22.72 3.20 19.97
N PHE A 240 22.48 3.75 21.16
CA PHE A 240 22.36 2.91 22.34
C PHE A 240 21.12 2.02 22.19
N THR A 241 21.38 0.76 21.88
CA THR A 241 20.59 -0.35 22.39
C THR A 241 20.58 -0.21 23.92
N GLU A 242 19.39 -0.16 24.52
CA GLU A 242 19.27 -0.54 25.93
C GLU A 242 19.97 -1.91 26.07
N GLU A 243 20.97 -2.00 26.94
CA GLU A 243 21.36 -3.29 27.54
C GLU A 243 20.20 -3.81 28.38
#